data_AF-A0A9Q4GU72-F1
#
_entry.id   AF-A0A9Q4GU72-F1
#
_cell.length_a   1.000
_cell.length_b   1.000
_cell.length_c   1.000
_cell.angle_alpha   90.00
_cell.angle_beta   90.00
_cell.angle_gamma   90.00
#
_symmetry.space_group_name_H-M   'P 1'
#
loop_
_entity.id
_entity.type
_entity.pdbx_description
1 polymer ?
#
loop_
_entity_poly.entity_id
_entity_poly.type
_entity_poly.pdbx_seq_one_letter_code
_entity_poly.pdbx_strand_id
1 'polypeptide(L)'
;MQMQPSTRPMSTPTPGVGSSPSEQIGTKDLSYLKDELSWLITAAKKCAHYEAECQDAAVQSLICDIGQMHQRHYNLLFRHLQEDATNSAPKSMSHNAPQMTAPRH
;
A
#
# COMPACT_ATOMS: atom_id res chain seq x y z
N MET A 1 -8.52 18.06 -67.32
CA MET A 1 -8.04 18.60 -66.02
C MET A 1 -9.04 18.19 -64.95
N GLN A 2 -8.65 17.23 -64.11
CA GLN A 2 -9.50 16.56 -63.12
C GLN A 2 -9.16 17.14 -61.75
N MET A 3 -10.15 17.71 -61.07
CA MET A 3 -10.01 18.20 -59.70
C MET A 3 -10.29 17.02 -58.75
N GLN A 4 -9.34 16.64 -57.90
CA GLN A 4 -9.56 15.67 -56.81
C GLN A 4 -9.86 16.43 -55.50
N PRO A 5 -10.97 16.14 -54.79
CA PRO A 5 -11.13 16.56 -53.41
C PRO A 5 -10.45 15.53 -52.47
N SER A 6 -9.45 15.99 -51.72
CA SER A 6 -8.76 15.18 -50.72
C SER A 6 -9.53 15.21 -49.40
N THR A 7 -10.24 14.14 -49.06
CA THR A 7 -10.86 13.96 -47.75
C THR A 7 -9.89 13.20 -46.83
N ARG A 8 -9.30 13.91 -45.85
CA ARG A 8 -8.56 13.28 -44.74
C ARG A 8 -9.56 12.76 -43.69
N PRO A 9 -9.45 11.52 -43.21
CA PRO A 9 -10.20 11.09 -42.03
C PRO A 9 -9.57 11.68 -40.76
N MET A 10 -10.42 12.26 -39.92
CA MET A 10 -10.08 12.83 -38.62
C MET A 10 -10.01 11.68 -37.60
N SER A 11 -8.81 11.37 -37.11
CA SER A 11 -8.62 10.39 -36.04
C SER A 11 -9.08 11.00 -34.71
N THR A 12 -10.23 10.56 -34.20
CA THR A 12 -10.69 10.90 -32.85
C THR A 12 -9.74 10.30 -31.81
N PRO A 13 -9.22 11.07 -30.84
CA PRO A 13 -8.51 10.49 -29.70
C PRO A 13 -9.50 9.73 -28.82
N THR A 14 -9.30 8.42 -28.71
CA THR A 14 -9.96 7.57 -27.72
C THR A 14 -9.60 8.08 -26.31
N PRO A 15 -10.59 8.40 -25.45
CA PRO A 15 -10.32 8.67 -24.05
C PRO A 15 -9.70 7.42 -23.43
N GLY A 16 -8.44 7.55 -23.00
CA GLY A 16 -7.72 6.48 -22.31
C GLY A 16 -8.54 6.00 -21.12
N VAL A 17 -8.84 4.71 -21.14
CA VAL A 17 -9.32 3.92 -20.01
C VAL A 17 -8.61 4.38 -18.74
N GLY A 18 -9.39 4.87 -17.79
CA GLY A 18 -8.91 5.26 -16.48
C GLY A 18 -8.09 4.12 -15.89
N SER A 19 -6.84 4.43 -15.56
CA SER A 19 -5.94 3.54 -14.84
C SER A 19 -6.64 3.07 -13.57
N SER A 20 -7.12 1.84 -13.57
CA SER A 20 -7.57 1.17 -12.34
C SER A 20 -6.44 1.30 -11.31
N PRO A 21 -6.72 1.78 -10.08
CA PRO A 21 -5.67 1.95 -9.09
C PRO A 21 -5.10 0.58 -8.80
N SER A 22 -3.85 0.35 -9.20
CA SER A 22 -3.11 -0.84 -8.82
C SER A 22 -3.20 -0.97 -7.30
N GLU A 23 -3.70 -2.09 -6.78
CA GLU A 23 -3.84 -2.40 -5.33
C GLU A 23 -2.50 -2.46 -4.57
N GLN A 24 -1.39 -2.11 -5.22
CA GLN A 24 -0.06 -2.09 -4.60
C GLN A 24 0.14 -0.74 -3.89
N ILE A 25 0.58 -0.80 -2.63
CA ILE A 25 1.02 0.37 -1.86
C ILE A 25 2.07 1.13 -2.69
N GLY A 26 1.71 2.34 -3.13
CA GLY A 26 2.62 3.21 -3.87
C GLY A 26 3.59 3.93 -2.96
N THR A 27 4.61 4.56 -3.54
CA THR A 27 5.59 5.39 -2.79
C THR A 27 4.94 6.49 -1.96
N LYS A 28 3.80 7.02 -2.43
CA LYS A 28 3.02 8.04 -1.73
C LYS A 28 2.33 7.45 -0.49
N ASP A 29 1.75 6.26 -0.62
CA ASP A 29 1.12 5.53 0.49
C ASP A 29 2.13 5.15 1.57
N LEU A 30 3.33 4.69 1.18
CA LEU A 30 4.43 4.45 2.12
C LEU A 30 4.83 5.69 2.91
N SER A 31 4.80 6.87 2.27
CA SER A 31 5.13 8.14 2.92
C SER A 31 4.08 8.51 3.96
N TYR A 32 2.79 8.40 3.61
CA TYR A 32 1.70 8.59 4.57
C TYR A 32 1.74 7.60 5.73
N LEU A 33 2.00 6.32 5.47
CA LEU A 33 2.11 5.30 6.51
C LEU A 33 3.28 5.58 7.46
N LYS A 34 4.40 6.11 6.96
CA LYS A 34 5.52 6.53 7.80
C LYS A 34 5.14 7.70 8.72
N ASP A 35 4.39 8.67 8.20
CA ASP A 35 3.87 9.77 9.02
C ASP A 35 2.90 9.25 10.09
N GLU A 36 2.00 8.33 9.74
CA GLU A 36 1.06 7.73 10.70
C GLU A 36 1.77 6.94 11.80
N LEU A 37 2.78 6.13 11.46
CA LEU A 37 3.60 5.44 12.47
C LEU A 37 4.27 6.44 13.43
N SER A 38 4.75 7.57 12.91
CA SER A 38 5.36 8.63 13.71
C SER A 38 4.35 9.31 14.64
N TRP A 39 3.10 9.49 14.18
CA TRP A 39 2.02 10.03 14.99
C TRP A 39 1.59 9.06 16.09
N LEU A 40 1.44 7.77 15.79
CA LEU A 40 1.04 6.74 16.76
C LEU A 40 2.06 6.61 17.91
N ILE A 41 3.35 6.54 17.60
CA ILE A 41 4.38 6.43 18.65
C ILE A 41 4.48 7.71 19.48
N THR A 42 4.32 8.88 18.85
CA THR A 42 4.31 10.17 19.56
C THR A 42 3.12 10.29 20.49
N ALA A 43 1.92 9.89 20.04
CA ALA A 43 0.71 9.86 20.84
C ALA A 43 0.87 8.91 22.03
N ALA A 44 1.36 7.69 21.82
CA ALA A 44 1.63 6.72 22.89
C ALA A 44 2.60 7.28 23.95
N LYS A 45 3.69 7.94 23.52
CA LYS A 45 4.65 8.56 24.45
C LYS A 45 4.03 9.70 25.24
N LYS A 46 3.16 10.51 24.62
CA LYS A 46 2.44 11.58 25.31
C LYS A 46 1.44 11.02 26.31
N CYS A 47 0.72 9.95 25.99
CA CYS A 47 -0.15 9.27 26.95
C CYS A 47 0.64 8.82 28.18
N ALA A 48 1.77 8.13 28.00
CA ALA A 48 2.61 7.70 29.13
C ALA A 48 3.13 8.88 29.98
N HIS A 49 3.45 10.01 29.35
CA HIS A 49 3.86 11.22 30.06
C HIS A 49 2.71 11.80 30.90
N TYR A 50 1.53 11.99 30.31
CA TYR A 50 0.38 12.58 31.01
C TYR A 50 -0.25 11.66 32.04
N GLU A 51 -0.17 10.33 31.86
CA GLU A 51 -0.57 9.35 32.87
C GLU A 51 0.18 9.60 34.21
N ALA A 52 1.47 9.93 34.12
CA ALA A 52 2.32 10.18 35.28
C ALA A 52 2.06 11.54 35.95
N GLU A 53 1.53 12.52 35.22
CA GLU A 53 1.20 13.85 35.76
C GLU A 53 -0.25 13.94 36.27
N CYS A 54 -1.11 12.99 35.86
CA CYS A 54 -2.52 12.98 36.22
C CYS A 54 -2.73 12.51 37.66
N GLN A 55 -3.57 13.24 38.41
CA GLN A 55 -3.93 12.90 39.79
C GLN A 55 -5.29 12.19 39.88
N ASP A 56 -6.15 12.35 38.87
CA ASP A 56 -7.45 11.68 38.83
C ASP A 56 -7.29 10.25 38.30
N ALA A 57 -7.66 9.27 39.14
CA ALA A 57 -7.48 7.86 38.82
C ALA A 57 -8.30 7.38 37.60
N ALA A 58 -9.49 7.94 37.38
CA ALA A 58 -10.32 7.58 36.24
C ALA A 58 -9.71 8.13 34.93
N VAL A 59 -9.22 9.36 34.96
CA VAL A 59 -8.52 9.97 33.83
C VAL A 59 -7.20 9.25 33.54
N GLN A 60 -6.44 8.88 34.57
CA GLN A 60 -5.20 8.10 34.42
C GLN A 60 -5.46 6.77 33.70
N SER A 61 -6.48 6.01 34.13
CA SER A 61 -6.87 4.75 33.49
C SER A 61 -7.21 4.96 32.01
N LEU A 62 -7.99 6.00 31.69
CA LEU A 62 -8.37 6.30 30.32
C LEU A 62 -7.15 6.67 29.45
N ILE A 63 -6.21 7.46 29.97
CA ILE A 63 -4.97 7.81 29.28
C ILE A 63 -4.14 6.55 29.02
N CYS A 64 -4.05 5.64 29.99
CA CYS A 64 -3.36 4.36 29.85
C CYS A 64 -3.98 3.51 28.73
N ASP A 65 -5.30 3.36 28.73
CA ASP A 65 -6.03 2.59 27.71
C ASP A 65 -5.82 3.16 26.29
N ILE A 66 -5.87 4.49 26.15
CA ILE A 66 -5.59 5.20 24.90
C ILE A 66 -4.13 5.00 24.48
N GLY A 67 -3.18 5.08 25.42
CA GLY A 67 -1.76 4.81 25.16
C GLY A 67 -1.53 3.40 24.61
N GLN A 68 -2.15 2.40 25.24
CA GLN A 68 -2.10 1.00 24.79
C GLN A 68 -2.76 0.81 23.42
N MET A 69 -3.85 1.52 23.13
CA MET A 69 -4.46 1.50 21.80
C MET A 69 -3.47 2.00 20.73
N HIS A 70 -2.78 3.12 20.96
CA HIS A 70 -1.84 3.68 19.98
C HIS A 70 -0.67 2.71 19.71
N GLN A 71 -0.15 2.05 20.76
CA GLN A 71 0.88 1.02 20.62
C GLN A 71 0.40 -0.19 19.81
N ARG A 72 -0.83 -0.67 20.05
CA ARG A 72 -1.42 -1.77 19.27
C ARG A 72 -1.57 -1.41 17.80
N HIS A 73 -2.05 -0.20 17.49
CA HIS A 73 -2.19 0.27 16.10
C HIS A 73 -0.83 0.39 15.41
N TYR A 74 0.19 0.90 16.10
CA TYR A 74 1.54 0.97 15.56
C TYR A 74 2.05 -0.43 15.17
N ASN A 75 1.94 -1.40 16.09
CA ASN A 75 2.40 -2.77 15.85
C ASN A 75 1.64 -3.45 14.71
N LEU A 76 0.33 -3.20 14.59
CA LEU A 76 -0.50 -3.74 13.52
C LEU A 76 -0.03 -3.23 12.15
N LEU A 77 0.07 -1.90 11.99
CA LEU A 77 0.53 -1.29 10.74
C LEU A 77 1.96 -1.68 10.39
N PHE A 78 2.84 -1.71 11.39
CA PHE A 78 4.23 -2.10 11.20
C PHE A 78 4.37 -3.56 10.74
N ARG A 79 3.50 -4.46 11.22
CA ARG A 79 3.47 -5.85 10.77
C ARG A 79 3.00 -5.95 9.32
N HIS A 80 1.93 -5.27 8.95
CA HIS A 80 1.43 -5.28 7.56
C HIS A 80 2.49 -4.78 6.56
N LEU A 81 3.20 -3.70 6.89
CA LEU A 81 4.30 -3.19 6.06
C LEU A 81 5.44 -4.20 5.84
N GLN A 82 5.75 -5.02 6.86
CA GLN A 82 6.76 -6.08 6.71
C GLN A 82 6.24 -7.24 5.85
N GLU A 83 4.98 -7.64 6.03
CA GLU A 83 4.34 -8.70 5.25
C GLU A 83 4.32 -8.34 3.74
N ASP A 84 3.92 -7.11 3.39
CA ASP A 84 3.92 -6.61 2.01
C ASP A 84 5.33 -6.59 1.37
N ALA A 85 6.34 -6.21 2.16
CA ALA A 85 7.73 -6.22 1.70
C ALA A 85 8.22 -7.65 1.38
N THR A 86 7.79 -8.65 2.15
CA THR A 86 8.18 -10.05 1.94
C THR A 86 7.42 -10.74 0.80
N ASN A 87 6.15 -10.39 0.58
CA ASN A 87 5.31 -11.04 -0.43
C ASN A 87 5.54 -10.51 -1.86
N SER A 88 6.29 -9.41 -2.00
CA SER A 88 6.66 -8.80 -3.28
C SER A 88 7.82 -9.50 -4.01
N ALA A 89 8.37 -10.59 -3.46
CA ALA A 89 9.42 -11.36 -4.11
C ALA A 89 8.93 -12.01 -5.41
N PRO A 90 9.67 -11.91 -6.53
CA PRO A 90 9.25 -12.51 -7.78
C PRO A 90 9.12 -14.02 -7.61
N LYS A 91 7.91 -14.54 -7.77
CA LYS A 91 7.64 -15.98 -7.88
C LYS A 91 8.37 -16.44 -9.13
N SER A 92 9.61 -16.92 -8.94
CA SER A 92 10.47 -17.40 -10.03
C SER A 92 9.70 -18.44 -10.82
N MET A 93 9.31 -18.06 -12.03
CA MET A 93 8.49 -18.83 -12.94
C MET A 93 9.37 -19.97 -13.48
N SER A 94 9.36 -21.09 -12.76
CA SER A 94 9.97 -22.35 -13.19
C SER A 94 9.21 -22.85 -14.42
N HIS A 95 9.75 -22.53 -15.61
CA HIS A 95 9.26 -23.05 -16.87
C HIS A 95 9.67 -24.52 -16.97
N ASN A 96 8.71 -25.42 -16.78
CA ASN A 96 8.84 -26.81 -17.13
C ASN A 96 8.99 -26.93 -18.65
N ALA A 97 10.14 -27.41 -19.11
CA ALA A 97 10.44 -27.59 -20.53
C ALA A 97 9.48 -28.60 -21.17
N PRO A 98 8.96 -28.36 -22.39
CA PRO A 98 8.16 -29.34 -23.09
C PRO A 98 9.07 -30.51 -23.52
N GLN A 99 8.86 -31.67 -22.90
CA GLN A 99 9.48 -32.91 -23.36
C GLN A 99 8.90 -33.25 -24.73
N MET A 100 9.70 -33.05 -25.78
CA MET A 100 9.37 -33.53 -27.12
C MET A 100 9.37 -35.06 -27.10
N THR A 101 8.16 -35.62 -27.09
CA THR A 101 7.89 -37.00 -27.47
C THR A 101 8.09 -37.15 -28.97
N ALA A 102 9.07 -37.94 -29.39
CA ALA A 102 9.18 -38.42 -30.76
C ALA A 102 8.70 -39.89 -30.82
N PRO A 103 7.73 -40.24 -31.69
CA PRO A 103 7.29 -41.63 -31.88
C PRO A 103 7.89 -42.28 -33.14
N ARG A 104 8.08 -43.61 -33.06
CA ARG A 104 8.24 -44.63 -34.13
C ARG A 104 9.49 -44.45 -35.03
N HIS A 105 10.20 -45.51 -35.42
CA HIS A 105 9.73 -46.83 -35.82
C HIS A 105 10.84 -47.89 -35.75
#